data_AF-A0AAV1G6H8-F1
#
_entry.id   AF-A0AAV1G6H8-F1
#
_cell.length_a   1.000
_cell.length_b   1.000
_cell.length_c   1.000
_cell.angle_alpha   90.00
_cell.angle_beta   90.00
_cell.angle_gamma   90.00
#
_symmetry.space_group_name_H-M   'P 1'
#
loop_
_entity.id
_entity.type
_entity.pdbx_description
1 polymer ?
#
loop_
_entity_poly.entity_id
_entity_poly.type
_entity_poly.pdbx_seq_one_letter_code
_entity_poly.pdbx_strand_id
1 'polypeptide(L)'
;MMKFVAFFTLFTSAVHAGLLRKRQTCPQSCVASQCPVTPKACYYGQVRDACGCCVVCAAGEGEVCGSWNGRGLSCGDELRCESVPGKPSGIPGFCVCTHSGQVCGSDGRTYPSICRLNAENRRAELGETPPVILIQRGACDSGMQHPGSMRYKFNFIADVVDKIVPAVVHLELFKRATFSSEEVSMSSGSGFIVSEDGWIVTNAHVLTNKQQIKVELKSGVQYDATVKDVDQKTDIALIKIEPDGPLPVLRLGQSSDLRPGEFVVAVGSPFSLQNTVTTGIVSTAQRNGLELGFKDSDMDYIQTDAIINYGNSGGPLVNLDGDVIGINTLKVAAGISFAIPADIILSFFFCSLSGNSALKKKFLGVRMLQLSTLLIRDLKERQIEFPDVSSGVYVYEVIPGRAASRAGMLDHDVIISINGQSIQTIQDVSEAIHSSATLSVLVRRKHHDVTLTIVPEE
;
A
#
# COMPACT_ATOMS: atom_id res chain seq x y z
N MET A 1 -68.09 20.79 0.71
CA MET A 1 -68.89 21.99 1.06
C MET A 1 -67.92 23.04 1.57
N MET A 2 -67.73 24.20 0.93
CA MET A 2 -68.58 25.42 1.01
C MET A 2 -68.70 25.94 2.44
N LYS A 3 -68.43 27.21 2.81
CA LYS A 3 -67.97 28.44 2.11
C LYS A 3 -66.95 29.16 3.05
N PHE A 4 -66.08 30.14 2.71
CA PHE A 4 -65.90 31.10 1.61
C PHE A 4 -66.81 32.37 1.60
N VAL A 5 -66.18 33.52 1.29
CA VAL A 5 -66.73 34.89 1.06
C VAL A 5 -67.41 35.60 2.24
N ALA A 6 -66.77 36.67 2.72
CA ALA A 6 -67.30 38.05 2.65
C ALA A 6 -66.21 39.10 2.94
N PHE A 7 -66.18 40.17 2.15
CA PHE A 7 -65.25 41.30 2.21
C PHE A 7 -66.12 42.59 2.25
N PHE A 8 -65.56 43.72 2.67
CA PHE A 8 -66.13 45.08 2.60
C PHE A 8 -67.35 45.42 3.49
N THR A 9 -67.10 46.26 4.50
CA THR A 9 -67.78 47.58 4.62
C THR A 9 -66.78 48.63 5.11
N LEU A 10 -66.89 49.86 4.59
CA LEU A 10 -65.93 50.96 4.74
C LEU A 10 -66.30 51.95 5.86
N PHE A 11 -65.28 52.70 6.30
CA PHE A 11 -65.34 54.09 6.81
C PHE A 11 -66.24 54.42 8.02
N THR A 12 -65.61 54.67 9.16
CA THR A 12 -65.38 56.00 9.80
C THR A 12 -64.42 55.75 10.98
N SER A 13 -63.54 56.65 11.43
CA SER A 13 -63.22 58.03 11.08
C SER A 13 -61.74 58.32 11.39
N ALA A 14 -61.03 59.04 10.53
CA ALA A 14 -59.63 59.40 10.76
C ALA A 14 -59.50 60.61 11.70
N VAL A 15 -59.06 60.39 12.94
CA VAL A 15 -58.71 61.48 13.89
C VAL A 15 -57.50 61.07 14.74
N HIS A 16 -56.39 61.80 14.57
CA HIS A 16 -55.23 61.91 15.49
C HIS A 16 -54.39 60.67 15.84
N ALA A 17 -53.33 60.45 15.05
CA ALA A 17 -52.00 60.08 15.57
C ALA A 17 -50.86 60.44 14.59
N GLY A 18 -50.92 61.62 13.98
CA GLY A 18 -49.84 62.17 13.15
C GLY A 18 -48.63 62.59 13.99
N LEU A 19 -47.94 61.63 14.60
CA LEU A 19 -46.77 61.89 15.44
C LEU A 19 -45.58 62.29 14.57
N LEU A 20 -45.41 63.60 14.45
CA LEU A 20 -44.25 64.35 13.97
C LEU A 20 -42.95 63.53 13.99
N ARG A 21 -42.51 63.11 12.79
CA ARG A 21 -41.19 62.49 12.55
C ARG A 21 -40.10 63.54 12.73
N LYS A 22 -39.82 63.93 13.99
CA LYS A 22 -38.80 64.93 14.34
C LYS A 22 -37.48 64.55 13.68
N ARG A 23 -36.91 65.45 12.86
CA ARG A 23 -35.49 65.43 12.53
C ARG A 23 -34.72 65.50 13.84
N GLN A 24 -34.11 64.39 14.26
CA GLN A 24 -33.08 64.42 15.29
C GLN A 24 -31.84 65.03 14.66
N THR A 25 -31.65 66.31 14.88
CA THR A 25 -30.38 67.00 14.62
C THR A 25 -29.34 66.51 15.63
N CYS A 26 -28.10 66.35 15.19
CA CYS A 26 -26.99 66.00 16.07
C CYS A 26 -26.85 66.99 17.25
N PRO A 27 -26.48 66.52 18.45
CA PRO A 27 -26.25 67.40 19.60
C PRO A 27 -25.07 68.34 19.33
N GLN A 28 -25.14 69.59 19.82
CA GLN A 28 -24.07 70.57 19.60
C GLN A 28 -22.79 70.29 20.39
N SER A 29 -22.87 69.49 21.46
CA SER A 29 -21.71 68.98 22.18
C SER A 29 -21.83 67.46 22.34
N CYS A 30 -20.72 66.76 22.13
CA CYS A 30 -20.65 65.32 22.32
C CYS A 30 -20.34 64.99 23.78
N VAL A 31 -21.31 64.42 24.50
CA VAL A 31 -21.15 63.98 25.89
C VAL A 31 -21.01 62.47 25.92
N ALA A 32 -19.77 61.97 26.01
CA ALA A 32 -19.46 60.54 25.87
C ALA A 32 -20.20 59.63 26.88
N SER A 33 -20.53 60.13 28.07
CA SER A 33 -21.30 59.40 29.09
C SER A 33 -22.79 59.22 28.76
N GLN A 34 -23.29 59.87 27.70
CA GLN A 34 -24.66 59.69 27.18
C GLN A 34 -24.72 58.70 26.02
N CYS A 35 -23.59 58.15 25.58
CA CYS A 35 -23.54 57.17 24.51
C CYS A 35 -24.02 55.78 24.96
N PRO A 36 -24.71 55.03 24.08
CA PRO A 36 -25.02 53.64 24.36
C PRO A 36 -23.73 52.82 24.49
N VAL A 37 -23.75 51.81 25.37
CA VAL A 37 -22.63 50.85 25.49
C VAL A 37 -22.52 50.08 24.17
N THR A 38 -21.32 50.06 23.59
CA THR A 38 -21.05 49.32 22.36
C THR A 38 -21.22 47.81 22.59
N PRO A 39 -21.81 47.07 21.63
CA PRO A 39 -21.79 45.61 21.67
C PRO A 39 -20.34 45.10 21.72
N LYS A 40 -20.07 44.07 22.53
CA LYS A 40 -18.75 43.42 22.57
C LYS A 40 -18.36 42.77 21.23
N ALA A 41 -19.33 42.51 20.36
CA ALA A 41 -19.18 41.76 19.11
C ALA A 41 -19.30 42.65 17.86
N CYS A 42 -18.35 43.57 17.65
CA CYS A 42 -18.26 44.36 16.42
C CYS A 42 -17.29 43.70 15.41
N TYR A 43 -17.76 42.71 14.65
CA TYR A 43 -16.92 41.89 13.75
C TYR A 43 -16.26 42.64 12.57
N TYR A 44 -16.69 43.86 12.29
CA TYR A 44 -16.13 44.74 11.25
C TYR A 44 -15.44 45.99 11.82
N GLY A 45 -15.13 45.99 13.12
CA GLY A 45 -14.51 47.13 13.80
C GLY A 45 -15.54 48.14 14.33
N GLN A 46 -15.02 49.25 14.87
CA GLN A 46 -15.81 50.29 15.54
C GLN A 46 -15.63 51.63 14.83
N VAL A 47 -16.73 52.33 14.58
CA VAL A 47 -16.76 53.66 13.95
C VAL A 47 -17.51 54.65 14.83
N ARG A 48 -17.40 55.94 14.51
CA ARG A 48 -18.29 56.95 15.08
C ARG A 48 -19.65 56.94 14.37
N ASP A 49 -20.69 57.30 15.11
CA ASP A 49 -22.03 57.52 14.58
C ASP A 49 -22.08 58.64 13.52
N ALA A 50 -23.26 58.81 12.89
CA ALA A 50 -23.50 59.86 11.89
C ALA A 50 -23.30 61.30 12.41
N CYS A 51 -23.18 61.49 13.72
CA CYS A 51 -22.94 62.76 14.38
C CYS A 51 -21.47 62.94 14.80
N GLY A 52 -20.59 61.96 14.52
CA GLY A 52 -19.19 61.97 14.93
C GLY A 52 -18.98 61.84 16.44
N CYS A 53 -20.00 61.40 17.21
CA CYS A 53 -19.99 61.43 18.67
C CYS A 53 -19.78 60.04 19.28
N CYS A 54 -20.80 59.19 19.23
CA CYS A 54 -20.77 57.90 19.92
C CYS A 54 -20.07 56.84 19.08
N VAL A 55 -19.39 55.91 19.75
CA VAL A 55 -18.82 54.72 19.11
C VAL A 55 -19.95 53.72 18.86
N VAL A 56 -19.99 53.13 17.66
CA VAL A 56 -20.94 52.10 17.23
C VAL A 56 -20.20 51.01 16.46
N CYS A 57 -20.77 49.81 16.36
CA CYS A 57 -20.22 48.81 15.42
C CYS A 57 -20.32 49.34 13.99
N ALA A 58 -19.29 49.10 13.19
CA ALA A 58 -19.25 49.52 11.80
C ALA A 58 -20.15 48.66 10.91
N ALA A 59 -20.62 49.25 9.79
CA ALA A 59 -21.38 48.50 8.79
C ALA A 59 -20.48 47.46 8.10
N GLY A 60 -20.96 46.23 8.06
CA GLY A 60 -20.27 45.09 7.48
C GLY A 60 -20.38 45.01 5.96
N GLU A 61 -19.62 44.10 5.34
CA GLU A 61 -19.67 43.90 3.89
C GLU A 61 -21.07 43.49 3.42
N GLY A 62 -21.59 44.21 2.43
CA GLY A 62 -22.96 44.09 1.93
C GLY A 62 -24.01 44.92 2.69
N GLU A 63 -23.66 45.55 3.82
CA GLU A 63 -24.57 46.42 4.57
C GLU A 63 -24.63 47.84 4.00
N VAL A 64 -25.70 48.55 4.36
CA VAL A 64 -26.03 49.89 3.84
C VAL A 64 -25.17 50.97 4.52
N CYS A 65 -24.60 51.87 3.73
CA CYS A 65 -23.68 52.91 4.19
C CYS A 65 -23.96 54.30 3.60
N GLY A 66 -23.36 55.32 4.22
CA GLY A 66 -23.49 56.71 3.80
C GLY A 66 -24.72 57.40 4.38
N SER A 67 -24.68 58.74 4.43
CA SER A 67 -25.66 59.54 5.17
C SER A 67 -26.93 59.81 4.37
N TRP A 68 -28.04 59.21 4.78
CA TRP A 68 -29.38 59.63 4.36
C TRP A 68 -30.10 60.31 5.53
N ASN A 69 -30.50 61.57 5.37
CA ASN A 69 -31.18 62.36 6.41
C ASN A 69 -30.48 62.40 7.79
N GLY A 70 -29.14 62.37 7.83
CA GLY A 70 -28.36 62.39 9.08
C GLY A 70 -28.32 61.05 9.83
N ARG A 71 -28.72 59.95 9.18
CA ARG A 71 -28.59 58.58 9.71
C ARG A 71 -27.91 57.71 8.66
N GLY A 72 -26.60 57.52 8.80
CA GLY A 72 -25.80 56.62 7.98
C GLY A 72 -24.69 56.02 8.83
N LEU A 73 -24.45 54.72 8.67
CA LEU A 73 -23.26 54.09 9.25
C LEU A 73 -22.07 54.25 8.30
N SER A 74 -20.89 54.36 8.90
CA SER A 74 -19.61 54.21 8.21
C SER A 74 -19.29 52.74 8.06
N CYS A 75 -18.66 52.38 6.94
CA CYS A 75 -18.13 51.04 6.74
C CYS A 75 -16.98 50.73 7.69
N GLY A 76 -16.81 49.45 7.99
CA GLY A 76 -15.73 48.93 8.84
C GLY A 76 -14.33 48.99 8.23
N ASP A 77 -13.38 48.46 8.99
CA ASP A 77 -11.98 48.37 8.56
C ASP A 77 -11.88 47.59 7.24
N GLU A 78 -11.05 48.10 6.32
CA GLU A 78 -10.84 47.55 4.96
C GLU A 78 -12.10 47.56 4.05
N LEU A 79 -13.19 48.22 4.45
CA LEU A 79 -14.39 48.40 3.64
C LEU A 79 -14.52 49.85 3.12
N ARG A 80 -14.99 50.01 1.87
CA ARG A 80 -15.37 51.31 1.29
C ARG A 80 -16.86 51.39 1.04
N CYS A 81 -17.45 52.58 1.17
CA CYS A 81 -18.86 52.80 0.84
C CYS A 81 -19.00 53.09 -0.66
N GLU A 82 -19.58 52.16 -1.41
CA GLU A 82 -19.74 52.29 -2.86
C GLU A 82 -21.19 52.64 -3.23
N SER A 83 -21.36 53.66 -4.06
CA SER A 83 -22.68 54.17 -4.48
C SER A 83 -23.19 53.41 -5.70
N VAL A 84 -24.50 53.13 -5.77
CA VAL A 84 -25.09 52.43 -6.90
C VAL A 84 -24.97 53.27 -8.18
N PRO A 85 -24.37 52.74 -9.27
CA PRO A 85 -24.22 53.47 -10.53
C PRO A 85 -25.56 53.96 -11.10
N GLY A 86 -25.58 55.19 -11.63
CA GLY A 86 -26.75 55.78 -12.28
C GLY A 86 -27.86 56.30 -11.34
N LYS A 87 -27.65 56.32 -10.02
CA LYS A 87 -28.61 56.87 -9.05
C LYS A 87 -28.21 58.26 -8.53
N PRO A 88 -29.17 59.16 -8.24
CA PRO A 88 -28.90 60.51 -7.78
C PRO A 88 -28.25 60.54 -6.38
N SER A 89 -27.46 61.59 -6.15
CA SER A 89 -26.80 61.87 -4.88
C SER A 89 -27.81 61.99 -3.72
N GLY A 90 -27.64 61.15 -2.70
CA GLY A 90 -28.53 61.08 -1.54
C GLY A 90 -29.22 59.72 -1.32
N ILE A 91 -29.03 58.76 -2.23
CA ILE A 91 -29.38 57.34 -1.97
C ILE A 91 -28.17 56.68 -1.27
N PRO A 92 -28.38 55.89 -0.19
CA PRO A 92 -27.27 55.24 0.51
C PRO A 92 -26.63 54.14 -0.35
N GLY A 93 -25.32 53.95 -0.16
CA GLY A 93 -24.51 52.94 -0.83
C GLY A 93 -24.43 51.63 -0.06
N PHE A 94 -23.51 50.76 -0.46
CA PHE A 94 -23.20 49.51 0.24
C PHE A 94 -21.71 49.42 0.56
N CYS A 95 -21.37 48.81 1.70
CA CYS A 95 -19.98 48.54 2.06
C CYS A 95 -19.44 47.37 1.25
N VAL A 96 -18.32 47.59 0.56
CA VAL A 96 -17.61 46.58 -0.22
C VAL A 96 -16.14 46.51 0.21
N CYS A 97 -15.54 45.31 0.18
CA CYS A 97 -14.12 45.16 0.50
C CYS A 97 -13.23 45.96 -0.47
N THR A 98 -12.24 46.68 0.05
CA THR A 98 -11.24 47.40 -0.76
C THR A 98 -10.45 46.44 -1.65
N HIS A 99 -10.21 45.23 -1.16
CA HIS A 99 -9.59 44.12 -1.87
C HIS A 99 -10.66 43.16 -2.39
N SER A 100 -11.12 43.40 -3.62
CA SER A 100 -12.11 42.57 -4.29
C SER A 100 -11.57 41.21 -4.73
N GLY A 101 -12.41 40.19 -4.64
CA GLY A 101 -12.12 38.83 -5.07
C GLY A 101 -12.24 37.80 -3.94
N GLN A 102 -12.65 36.59 -4.30
CA GLN A 102 -12.73 35.47 -3.37
C GLN A 102 -11.35 35.15 -2.78
N VAL A 103 -11.35 34.54 -1.59
CA VAL A 103 -10.13 34.05 -0.93
C VAL A 103 -10.34 32.66 -0.33
N CYS A 104 -9.29 31.86 -0.29
CA CYS A 104 -9.32 30.54 0.32
C CYS A 104 -8.79 30.57 1.76
N GLY A 105 -9.59 30.07 2.70
CA GLY A 105 -9.20 29.89 4.10
C GLY A 105 -8.49 28.56 4.36
N SER A 106 -7.75 28.50 5.47
CA SER A 106 -7.07 27.28 5.96
C SER A 106 -8.01 26.17 6.43
N ASP A 107 -9.31 26.46 6.53
CA ASP A 107 -10.39 25.51 6.76
C ASP A 107 -10.92 24.88 5.46
N GLY A 108 -10.31 25.21 4.30
CA GLY A 108 -10.73 24.76 2.98
C GLY A 108 -11.99 25.45 2.45
N ARG A 109 -12.47 26.53 3.09
CA ARG A 109 -13.66 27.26 2.65
C ARG A 109 -13.29 28.48 1.80
N THR A 110 -14.07 28.68 0.74
CA THR A 110 -14.01 29.90 -0.08
C THR A 110 -14.80 31.02 0.60
N TYR A 111 -14.11 32.12 0.93
CA TYR A 111 -14.72 33.33 1.44
C TYR A 111 -14.94 34.34 0.29
N PRO A 112 -16.05 35.11 0.28
CA PRO A 112 -16.33 36.11 -0.75
C PRO A 112 -15.27 37.21 -0.90
N SER A 113 -14.58 37.56 0.19
CA SER A 113 -13.55 38.59 0.27
C SER A 113 -12.60 38.34 1.44
N ILE A 114 -11.44 39.00 1.46
CA ILE A 114 -10.56 39.02 2.63
C ILE A 114 -11.22 39.71 3.83
N CYS A 115 -12.04 40.74 3.61
CA CYS A 115 -12.78 41.43 4.66
C CYS A 115 -13.78 40.50 5.36
N ARG A 116 -14.36 39.53 4.63
CA ARG A 116 -15.25 38.52 5.20
C ARG A 116 -14.49 37.48 6.02
N LEU A 117 -13.33 37.02 5.55
CA LEU A 117 -12.44 36.12 6.31
C LEU A 117 -11.97 36.80 7.61
N ASN A 118 -11.52 38.06 7.54
CA ASN A 118 -11.10 38.85 8.70
C ASN A 118 -12.25 39.06 9.71
N ALA A 119 -13.49 39.21 9.25
CA ALA A 119 -14.66 39.32 10.13
C ALA A 119 -15.01 37.99 10.84
N GLU A 120 -14.82 36.84 10.18
CA GLU A 120 -14.97 35.53 10.82
C GLU A 120 -13.83 35.26 11.82
N ASN A 121 -12.60 35.69 11.56
CA ASN A 121 -11.51 35.62 12.53
C ASN A 121 -11.78 36.47 13.79
N ARG A 122 -12.28 37.70 13.63
CA ARG A 122 -12.72 38.54 14.77
C ARG A 122 -13.93 37.98 15.51
N ARG A 123 -14.73 37.10 14.87
CA ARG A 123 -15.75 36.30 15.56
C ARG A 123 -15.13 35.13 16.32
N ALA A 124 -14.13 34.48 15.74
CA ALA A 124 -13.41 33.37 16.33
C ALA A 124 -12.64 33.79 17.60
N GLU A 125 -12.01 34.97 17.60
CA GLU A 125 -11.38 35.60 18.78
C GLU A 125 -12.35 35.87 19.94
N LEU A 126 -13.65 35.98 19.67
CA LEU A 126 -14.71 36.16 20.66
C LEU A 126 -15.41 34.84 21.05
N GLY A 127 -14.91 33.70 20.56
CA GLY A 127 -15.40 32.35 20.86
C GLY A 127 -14.25 31.36 21.07
N GLU A 128 -14.53 30.07 20.91
CA GLU A 128 -13.54 28.97 21.10
C GLU A 128 -13.06 28.35 19.77
N THR A 129 -13.38 28.97 18.62
CA THR A 129 -12.95 28.47 17.31
C THR A 129 -11.56 28.99 16.94
N PRO A 130 -10.68 28.19 16.32
CA PRO A 130 -9.38 28.67 15.86
C PRO A 130 -9.53 29.67 14.69
N PRO A 131 -8.61 30.64 14.53
CA PRO A 131 -8.62 31.59 13.42
C PRO A 131 -8.28 30.89 12.09
N VAL A 132 -8.92 31.33 11.01
CA VAL A 132 -8.72 30.85 9.64
C VAL A 132 -7.65 31.70 8.96
N ILE A 133 -6.58 31.06 8.48
CA ILE A 133 -5.47 31.72 7.80
C ILE A 133 -5.79 31.82 6.30
N LEU A 134 -5.46 32.95 5.66
CA LEU A 134 -5.51 33.10 4.22
C LEU A 134 -4.47 32.18 3.55
N ILE A 135 -4.90 31.17 2.78
CA ILE A 135 -4.00 30.34 1.97
C ILE A 135 -3.69 31.02 0.63
N GLN A 136 -4.72 31.40 -0.13
CA GLN A 136 -4.56 31.96 -1.48
C GLN A 136 -5.69 32.93 -1.83
N ARG A 137 -5.43 33.80 -2.82
CA ARG A 137 -6.47 34.58 -3.50
C ARG A 137 -7.14 33.72 -4.58
N GLY A 138 -8.44 33.87 -4.74
CA GLY A 138 -9.29 32.97 -5.53
C GLY A 138 -10.12 32.05 -4.63
N ALA A 139 -10.89 31.15 -5.26
CA ALA A 139 -11.59 30.11 -4.53
C ALA A 139 -10.60 29.13 -3.86
N CYS A 140 -11.04 28.44 -2.82
CA CYS A 140 -10.46 27.14 -2.51
C CYS A 140 -10.82 26.16 -3.63
N ASP A 141 -9.86 25.34 -4.02
CA ASP A 141 -10.11 24.25 -4.96
C ASP A 141 -11.16 23.31 -4.34
N SER A 142 -12.35 23.28 -4.94
CA SER A 142 -13.42 22.36 -4.53
C SER A 142 -12.89 20.93 -4.61
N GLY A 143 -12.98 20.18 -3.51
CA GLY A 143 -12.25 18.94 -3.24
C GLY A 143 -12.55 17.71 -4.11
N MET A 144 -12.51 17.85 -5.43
CA MET A 144 -12.28 16.75 -6.36
C MET A 144 -10.80 16.69 -6.72
N GLN A 145 -10.11 15.75 -6.07
CA GLN A 145 -8.86 15.09 -6.48
C GLN A 145 -8.01 15.84 -7.52
N HIS A 146 -7.02 16.62 -7.05
CA HIS A 146 -6.11 17.42 -7.87
C HIS A 146 -5.47 16.63 -9.04
N PRO A 147 -5.92 16.77 -10.30
CA PRO A 147 -5.45 15.92 -11.41
C PRO A 147 -3.99 16.22 -11.82
N GLY A 148 -3.51 17.43 -11.47
CA GLY A 148 -2.13 17.87 -11.66
C GLY A 148 -1.22 17.69 -10.44
N SER A 149 -1.72 17.16 -9.31
CA SER A 149 -0.88 16.99 -8.12
C SER A 149 0.00 15.76 -8.25
N MET A 150 1.31 15.96 -8.09
CA MET A 150 2.31 14.89 -8.09
C MET A 150 1.96 13.75 -7.11
N ARG A 151 1.36 14.09 -5.96
CA ARG A 151 0.94 13.11 -4.94
C ARG A 151 -0.10 12.13 -5.49
N TYR A 152 -1.11 12.61 -6.19
CA TYR A 152 -2.18 11.75 -6.73
C TYR A 152 -1.78 11.07 -8.04
N LYS A 153 -0.78 11.60 -8.75
CA LYS A 153 -0.31 11.05 -10.03
C LYS A 153 0.77 9.97 -9.89
N PHE A 154 1.56 9.99 -8.82
CA PHE A 154 2.76 9.14 -8.68
C PHE A 154 2.79 8.28 -7.42
N ASN A 155 1.72 8.22 -6.62
CA ASN A 155 1.62 7.34 -5.45
C ASN A 155 1.22 5.89 -5.80
N PHE A 156 1.71 5.34 -6.92
CA PHE A 156 1.37 3.98 -7.38
C PHE A 156 1.65 2.89 -6.33
N ILE A 157 2.67 3.08 -5.46
CA ILE A 157 2.93 2.18 -4.33
C ILE A 157 1.77 2.17 -3.32
N ALA A 158 1.14 3.33 -3.05
CA ALA A 158 -0.01 3.40 -2.15
C ALA A 158 -1.24 2.70 -2.76
N ASP A 159 -1.47 2.87 -4.06
CA ASP A 159 -2.57 2.21 -4.78
C ASP A 159 -2.43 0.68 -4.74
N VAL A 160 -1.20 0.17 -4.91
CA VAL A 160 -0.86 -1.26 -4.76
C VAL A 160 -1.10 -1.73 -3.32
N VAL A 161 -0.65 -0.98 -2.32
CA VAL A 161 -0.83 -1.30 -0.89
C VAL A 161 -2.31 -1.36 -0.51
N ASP A 162 -3.11 -0.38 -0.91
CA ASP A 162 -4.55 -0.35 -0.62
C ASP A 162 -5.29 -1.52 -1.27
N LYS A 163 -4.85 -1.96 -2.46
CA LYS A 163 -5.37 -3.14 -3.16
C LYS A 163 -5.04 -4.46 -2.44
N ILE A 164 -3.80 -4.67 -2.01
CA ILE A 164 -3.32 -5.98 -1.53
C ILE A 164 -3.49 -6.20 -0.02
N VAL A 165 -3.39 -5.15 0.80
CA VAL A 165 -3.38 -5.27 2.27
C VAL A 165 -4.60 -6.00 2.86
N PRO A 166 -5.84 -5.92 2.30
CA PRO A 166 -6.96 -6.72 2.81
C PRO A 166 -6.71 -8.24 2.82
N ALA A 167 -5.87 -8.75 1.93
CA ALA A 167 -5.56 -10.18 1.80
C ALA A 167 -4.26 -10.61 2.51
N VAL A 168 -3.56 -9.67 3.16
CA VAL A 168 -2.40 -9.95 4.02
C VAL A 168 -2.87 -10.23 5.44
N VAL A 169 -2.27 -11.22 6.09
CA VAL A 169 -2.66 -11.69 7.43
C VAL A 169 -1.48 -11.72 8.39
N HIS A 170 -1.77 -11.52 9.67
CA HIS A 170 -0.85 -11.74 10.77
C HIS A 170 -0.97 -13.19 11.25
N LEU A 171 0.16 -13.83 11.53
CA LEU A 171 0.24 -15.20 12.05
C LEU A 171 0.84 -15.17 13.44
N GLU A 172 0.06 -15.56 14.45
CA GLU A 172 0.51 -15.66 15.84
C GLU A 172 0.53 -17.13 16.29
N LEU A 173 1.66 -17.56 16.85
CA LEU A 173 1.88 -18.93 17.30
C LEU A 173 1.87 -19.03 18.81
N PHE A 174 0.97 -19.89 19.31
CA PHE A 174 0.76 -20.09 20.74
C PHE A 174 1.26 -21.46 21.20
N LYS A 175 2.16 -21.46 22.17
CA LYS A 175 2.50 -22.66 22.93
C LYS A 175 1.65 -22.73 24.18
N ARG A 176 0.84 -23.78 24.27
CA ARG A 176 0.14 -24.15 25.50
C ARG A 176 1.16 -24.62 26.55
N ALA A 177 1.16 -24.00 27.72
CA ALA A 177 2.03 -24.44 28.82
C ALA A 177 1.66 -25.87 29.26
N THR A 178 2.65 -26.71 29.57
CA THR A 178 2.41 -28.11 29.98
C THR A 178 1.72 -28.26 31.34
N PHE A 179 1.66 -27.18 32.14
CA PHE A 179 1.12 -27.17 33.50
C PHE A 179 0.21 -25.96 33.83
N SER A 180 -0.10 -25.10 32.85
CA SER A 180 -1.12 -24.05 33.01
C SER A 180 -1.99 -23.94 31.75
N SER A 181 -3.16 -23.31 31.89
CA SER A 181 -4.05 -23.00 30.77
C SER A 181 -3.69 -21.70 30.05
N GLU A 182 -2.54 -21.09 30.35
CA GLU A 182 -2.09 -19.89 29.66
C GLU A 182 -1.45 -20.25 28.31
N GLU A 183 -1.88 -19.54 27.29
CA GLU A 183 -1.28 -19.57 25.96
C GLU A 183 -0.18 -18.50 25.91
N VAL A 184 1.07 -18.92 25.70
CA VAL A 184 2.20 -17.99 25.55
C VAL A 184 2.48 -17.82 24.06
N SER A 185 2.36 -16.59 23.58
CA SER A 185 2.78 -16.19 22.24
C SER A 185 4.30 -16.40 22.10
N MET A 186 4.70 -17.18 21.09
CA MET A 186 6.08 -17.65 20.91
C MET A 186 6.74 -17.16 19.63
N SER A 187 5.94 -16.94 18.57
CA SER A 187 6.42 -16.53 17.26
C SER A 187 5.33 -15.74 16.56
N SER A 188 5.77 -14.79 15.73
CA SER A 188 4.94 -13.88 14.95
C SER A 188 5.49 -13.89 13.53
N GLY A 189 4.60 -13.90 12.53
CA GLY A 189 4.96 -13.75 11.12
C GLY A 189 3.81 -13.19 10.30
N SER A 190 4.01 -13.14 8.99
CA SER A 190 2.98 -12.76 8.03
C SER A 190 2.58 -13.94 7.15
N GLY A 191 1.41 -13.83 6.53
CA GLY A 191 0.98 -14.68 5.43
C GLY A 191 0.10 -13.89 4.46
N PHE A 192 -0.37 -14.55 3.41
CA PHE A 192 -1.36 -13.98 2.50
C PHE A 192 -2.35 -15.03 2.00
N ILE A 193 -3.58 -14.59 1.77
CA ILE A 193 -4.70 -15.43 1.35
C ILE A 193 -4.63 -15.61 -0.19
N VAL A 194 -4.68 -16.87 -0.64
CA VAL A 194 -4.62 -17.24 -2.06
C VAL A 194 -5.96 -17.80 -2.59
N SER A 195 -6.95 -18.03 -1.72
CA SER A 195 -8.28 -18.51 -2.11
C SER A 195 -9.37 -18.03 -1.15
N GLU A 196 -10.57 -17.76 -1.67
CA GLU A 196 -11.68 -17.12 -0.94
C GLU A 196 -12.20 -17.98 0.22
N ASP A 197 -11.99 -19.30 0.16
CA ASP A 197 -12.31 -20.29 1.20
C ASP A 197 -11.26 -20.41 2.31
N GLY A 198 -10.19 -19.60 2.28
CA GLY A 198 -9.24 -19.47 3.40
C GLY A 198 -7.93 -20.24 3.30
N TRP A 199 -7.47 -20.57 2.08
CA TRP A 199 -6.08 -21.02 1.88
C TRP A 199 -5.11 -19.85 2.02
N ILE A 200 -4.06 -20.05 2.83
CA ILE A 200 -3.05 -19.03 3.16
C ILE A 200 -1.65 -19.62 2.96
N VAL A 201 -0.78 -18.84 2.34
CA VAL A 201 0.63 -19.16 2.14
C VAL A 201 1.50 -18.34 3.11
N THR A 202 2.56 -18.96 3.62
CA THR A 202 3.60 -18.35 4.47
C THR A 202 4.90 -19.17 4.37
N ASN A 203 5.90 -18.86 5.19
CA ASN A 203 7.14 -19.64 5.26
C ASN A 203 7.07 -20.82 6.24
N ALA A 204 7.84 -21.87 5.96
CA ALA A 204 7.94 -23.04 6.84
C ALA A 204 8.55 -22.68 8.20
N HIS A 205 9.56 -21.81 8.22
CA HIS A 205 10.22 -21.38 9.46
C HIS A 205 9.29 -20.61 10.40
N VAL A 206 8.27 -19.91 9.88
CA VAL A 206 7.26 -19.21 10.69
C VAL A 206 6.44 -20.23 11.50
N LEU A 207 6.19 -21.43 10.95
CA LEU A 207 5.31 -22.45 11.53
C LEU A 207 6.00 -23.48 12.45
N THR A 208 7.19 -23.16 12.96
CA THR A 208 8.03 -24.13 13.68
C THR A 208 7.37 -24.68 14.97
N ASN A 209 7.51 -25.98 15.23
CA ASN A 209 7.13 -26.70 16.46
C ASN A 209 5.64 -27.01 16.76
N LYS A 210 4.78 -27.20 15.74
CA LYS A 210 3.41 -27.76 15.89
C LYS A 210 2.56 -27.08 16.99
N GLN A 211 2.54 -25.75 16.97
CA GLN A 211 1.80 -24.92 17.90
C GLN A 211 0.39 -24.62 17.39
N GLN A 212 -0.47 -24.06 18.24
CA GLN A 212 -1.76 -23.53 17.79
C GLN A 212 -1.47 -22.22 17.03
N ILE A 213 -1.95 -22.12 15.79
CA ILE A 213 -1.74 -20.95 14.93
C ILE A 213 -3.05 -20.18 14.87
N LYS A 214 -3.02 -18.91 15.25
CA LYS A 214 -4.14 -17.98 14.99
C LYS A 214 -3.75 -17.06 13.84
N VAL A 215 -4.70 -16.90 12.91
CA VAL A 215 -4.62 -15.99 11.78
C VAL A 215 -5.47 -14.78 12.12
N GLU A 216 -4.88 -13.59 12.16
CA GLU A 216 -5.62 -12.33 12.28
C GLU A 216 -5.68 -11.62 10.93
N LEU A 217 -6.90 -11.27 10.50
CA LEU A 217 -7.16 -10.48 9.30
C LEU A 217 -6.98 -8.98 9.56
N LYS A 218 -6.85 -8.17 8.49
CA LYS A 218 -6.88 -6.69 8.56
C LYS A 218 -8.06 -6.11 9.38
N SER A 219 -9.19 -6.82 9.43
CA SER A 219 -10.38 -6.45 10.20
C SER A 219 -10.26 -6.66 11.72
N GLY A 220 -9.19 -7.30 12.21
CA GLY A 220 -9.04 -7.73 13.60
C GLY A 220 -9.79 -9.03 13.94
N VAL A 221 -10.41 -9.69 12.96
CA VAL A 221 -11.04 -11.00 13.16
C VAL A 221 -9.97 -12.08 13.18
N GLN A 222 -10.02 -12.97 14.16
CA GLN A 222 -9.08 -14.06 14.36
C GLN A 222 -9.70 -15.43 14.05
N TYR A 223 -8.94 -16.32 13.41
CA TYR A 223 -9.32 -17.69 13.07
C TYR A 223 -8.25 -18.69 13.52
N ASP A 224 -8.66 -19.86 14.02
CA ASP A 224 -7.73 -20.98 14.20
C ASP A 224 -7.34 -21.55 12.83
N ALA A 225 -6.03 -21.71 12.58
CA ALA A 225 -5.48 -22.26 11.35
C ALA A 225 -5.02 -23.70 11.50
N THR A 226 -5.28 -24.49 10.46
CA THR A 226 -4.74 -25.85 10.32
C THR A 226 -3.61 -25.87 9.29
N VAL A 227 -2.45 -26.41 9.67
CA VAL A 227 -1.36 -26.68 8.73
C VAL A 227 -1.79 -27.82 7.80
N LYS A 228 -1.72 -27.58 6.48
CA LYS A 228 -2.05 -28.57 5.46
C LYS A 228 -0.80 -29.20 4.86
N ASP A 229 0.22 -28.39 4.61
CA ASP A 229 1.49 -28.85 4.03
C ASP A 229 2.66 -27.93 4.41
N VAL A 230 3.87 -28.48 4.44
CA VAL A 230 5.11 -27.77 4.78
C VAL A 230 6.29 -28.38 4.03
N ASP A 231 6.97 -27.60 3.22
CA ASP A 231 8.25 -27.95 2.61
C ASP A 231 9.38 -27.16 3.26
N GLN A 232 10.17 -27.87 4.08
CA GLN A 232 11.33 -27.30 4.78
C GLN A 232 12.54 -27.06 3.87
N LYS A 233 12.63 -27.70 2.70
CA LYS A 233 13.73 -27.45 1.74
C LYS A 233 13.49 -26.14 0.98
N THR A 234 12.24 -25.84 0.67
CA THR A 234 11.86 -24.61 -0.05
C THR A 234 11.42 -23.47 0.85
N ASP A 235 11.26 -23.73 2.15
CA ASP A 235 10.77 -22.81 3.18
C ASP A 235 9.36 -22.26 2.88
N ILE A 236 8.48 -23.10 2.32
CA ILE A 236 7.07 -22.78 2.04
C ILE A 236 6.17 -23.58 2.98
N ALA A 237 5.10 -22.96 3.47
CA ALA A 237 4.02 -23.65 4.15
C ALA A 237 2.64 -23.19 3.68
N LEU A 238 1.70 -24.13 3.70
CA LEU A 238 0.30 -23.96 3.32
C LEU A 238 -0.59 -24.24 4.52
N ILE A 239 -1.39 -23.24 4.92
CA ILE A 239 -2.36 -23.35 6.01
C ILE A 239 -3.78 -23.04 5.51
N LYS A 240 -4.78 -23.51 6.25
CA LYS A 240 -6.20 -23.32 5.94
C LYS A 240 -6.96 -22.89 7.18
N ILE A 241 -7.72 -21.81 7.04
CA ILE A 241 -8.75 -21.36 7.99
C ILE A 241 -10.14 -21.65 7.42
N GLU A 242 -11.17 -21.64 8.28
CA GLU A 242 -12.57 -21.74 7.87
C GLU A 242 -13.28 -20.40 8.12
N PRO A 243 -13.43 -19.54 7.09
CA PRO A 243 -14.03 -18.21 7.25
C PRO A 243 -15.57 -18.23 7.16
N ASP A 244 -16.23 -17.27 7.80
CA ASP A 244 -17.69 -17.11 7.76
C ASP A 244 -18.23 -16.64 6.39
N GLY A 245 -17.34 -16.21 5.48
CA GLY A 245 -17.67 -15.68 4.16
C GLY A 245 -16.44 -15.54 3.26
N PRO A 246 -16.61 -15.14 1.98
CA PRO A 246 -15.52 -15.08 1.02
C PRO A 246 -14.47 -14.03 1.43
N LEU A 247 -13.21 -14.46 1.45
CA LEU A 247 -12.08 -13.60 1.81
C LEU A 247 -11.48 -12.87 0.60
N PRO A 248 -10.88 -11.69 0.79
CA PRO A 248 -10.04 -11.07 -0.23
C PRO A 248 -8.80 -11.94 -0.50
N VAL A 249 -8.44 -12.08 -1.78
CA VAL A 249 -7.35 -12.96 -2.25
C VAL A 249 -6.29 -12.18 -3.02
N LEU A 250 -5.05 -12.65 -2.95
CA LEU A 250 -4.00 -12.27 -3.89
C LEU A 250 -3.81 -13.35 -4.95
N ARG A 251 -3.53 -12.92 -6.17
CA ARG A 251 -3.18 -13.81 -7.28
C ARG A 251 -1.67 -14.06 -7.28
N LEU A 252 -1.27 -15.27 -7.65
CA LEU A 252 0.13 -15.58 -7.93
C LEU A 252 0.45 -15.14 -9.37
N GLY A 253 1.45 -14.29 -9.53
CA GLY A 253 2.02 -13.91 -10.82
C GLY A 253 3.10 -14.91 -11.27
N GLN A 254 3.65 -14.69 -12.46
CA GLN A 254 4.76 -15.50 -12.99
C GLN A 254 6.09 -14.86 -12.58
N SER A 255 6.91 -15.59 -11.81
CA SER A 255 8.22 -15.09 -11.39
C SER A 255 9.30 -15.23 -12.48
N SER A 256 9.07 -16.07 -13.49
CA SER A 256 9.89 -16.18 -14.71
C SER A 256 10.02 -14.88 -15.49
N ASP A 257 9.00 -14.03 -15.44
CA ASP A 257 8.86 -12.87 -16.32
C ASP A 257 9.42 -11.58 -15.69
N LEU A 258 9.91 -11.68 -14.44
CA LEU A 258 10.48 -10.57 -13.68
C LEU A 258 11.71 -9.97 -14.36
N ARG A 259 11.69 -8.64 -14.50
CA ARG A 259 12.83 -7.90 -15.06
C ARG A 259 13.61 -7.19 -13.95
N PRO A 260 14.95 -7.24 -13.96
CA PRO A 260 15.77 -6.38 -13.11
C PRO A 260 15.38 -4.90 -13.27
N GLY A 261 15.15 -4.21 -12.14
CA GLY A 261 14.66 -2.84 -12.09
C GLY A 261 13.15 -2.68 -11.91
N GLU A 262 12.36 -3.75 -11.94
CA GLU A 262 10.91 -3.65 -11.66
C GLU A 262 10.63 -3.31 -10.20
N PHE A 263 9.72 -2.35 -9.97
CA PHE A 263 9.27 -1.97 -8.63
C PHE A 263 8.48 -3.10 -7.98
N VAL A 264 8.79 -3.33 -6.70
CA VAL A 264 8.16 -4.34 -5.87
C VAL A 264 7.76 -3.76 -4.52
N VAL A 265 6.76 -4.38 -3.90
CA VAL A 265 6.30 -4.04 -2.55
C VAL A 265 6.32 -5.29 -1.69
N ALA A 266 7.12 -5.27 -0.61
CA ALA A 266 7.16 -6.31 0.40
C ALA A 266 6.25 -5.90 1.56
N VAL A 267 5.14 -6.63 1.73
CA VAL A 267 4.13 -6.33 2.75
C VAL A 267 4.06 -7.45 3.78
N GLY A 268 3.76 -7.07 5.02
CA GLY A 268 3.33 -8.00 6.05
C GLY A 268 2.57 -7.28 7.17
N SER A 269 2.06 -8.05 8.11
CA SER A 269 1.40 -7.57 9.32
C SER A 269 2.19 -8.05 10.55
N PRO A 270 3.24 -7.32 10.98
CA PRO A 270 4.04 -7.68 12.16
C PRO A 270 3.25 -7.77 13.46
N PHE A 271 2.16 -7.00 13.56
CA PHE A 271 1.32 -6.92 14.74
C PHE A 271 -0.14 -6.81 14.30
N SER A 272 -1.05 -7.24 15.16
CA SER A 272 -2.47 -6.90 15.11
C SER A 272 -2.67 -5.44 14.70
N LEU A 273 -3.39 -5.21 13.60
CA LEU A 273 -3.76 -3.89 13.05
C LEU A 273 -2.62 -3.02 12.44
N GLN A 274 -1.35 -3.43 12.43
CA GLN A 274 -0.26 -2.63 11.83
C GLN A 274 0.48 -3.38 10.72
N ASN A 275 0.28 -2.94 9.47
CA ASN A 275 1.03 -3.44 8.33
C ASN A 275 2.40 -2.76 8.23
N THR A 276 3.44 -3.55 8.02
CA THR A 276 4.75 -3.05 7.56
C THR A 276 4.81 -3.19 6.05
N VAL A 277 5.02 -2.06 5.39
CA VAL A 277 5.18 -1.96 3.94
C VAL A 277 6.58 -1.44 3.68
N THR A 278 7.34 -2.14 2.84
CA THR A 278 8.59 -1.64 2.28
C THR A 278 8.53 -1.78 0.76
N THR A 279 9.28 -0.95 0.04
CA THR A 279 9.34 -0.98 -1.42
C THR A 279 10.80 -0.90 -1.86
N GLY A 280 11.05 -1.34 -3.08
CA GLY A 280 12.35 -1.44 -3.71
C GLY A 280 12.16 -1.91 -5.15
N ILE A 281 13.23 -2.47 -5.72
CA ILE A 281 13.26 -3.06 -7.06
C ILE A 281 13.74 -4.50 -7.03
N VAL A 282 13.41 -5.28 -8.06
CA VAL A 282 14.09 -6.54 -8.35
C VAL A 282 15.53 -6.22 -8.75
N SER A 283 16.50 -6.69 -7.97
CA SER A 283 17.93 -6.64 -8.34
C SER A 283 18.26 -7.76 -9.33
N THR A 284 17.77 -8.97 -9.05
CA THR A 284 17.99 -10.18 -9.85
C THR A 284 16.78 -11.10 -9.69
N ALA A 285 16.20 -11.60 -10.78
CA ALA A 285 15.06 -12.53 -10.71
C ALA A 285 15.46 -13.96 -10.28
N GLN A 286 16.70 -14.37 -10.59
CA GLN A 286 17.24 -15.71 -10.35
C GLN A 286 18.62 -15.61 -9.70
N ARG A 287 18.69 -15.74 -8.37
CA ARG A 287 19.94 -15.79 -7.61
C ARG A 287 20.09 -17.15 -6.94
N ASN A 288 21.07 -17.93 -7.39
CA ASN A 288 21.23 -19.31 -6.92
C ASN A 288 21.60 -19.38 -5.43
N GLY A 289 20.88 -20.21 -4.66
CA GLY A 289 21.06 -20.36 -3.22
C GLY A 289 22.45 -20.84 -2.79
N LEU A 290 23.16 -21.58 -3.63
CA LEU A 290 24.55 -21.98 -3.37
C LEU A 290 25.49 -20.77 -3.32
N GLU A 291 25.26 -19.75 -4.14
CA GLU A 291 26.01 -18.48 -4.12
C GLU A 291 25.69 -17.62 -2.89
N LEU A 292 24.60 -17.94 -2.17
CA LEU A 292 24.19 -17.27 -0.92
C LEU A 292 24.71 -18.01 0.33
N GLY A 293 25.45 -19.10 0.16
CA GLY A 293 25.98 -19.91 1.26
C GLY A 293 24.98 -20.89 1.87
N PHE A 294 23.79 -21.04 1.28
CA PHE A 294 22.83 -22.08 1.65
C PHE A 294 23.34 -23.43 1.14
N LYS A 295 24.06 -24.15 2.01
CA LYS A 295 24.38 -25.56 1.78
C LYS A 295 23.07 -26.33 1.57
N ASP A 296 23.02 -27.09 0.48
CA ASP A 296 21.89 -27.94 0.05
C ASP A 296 20.66 -27.21 -0.56
N SER A 297 20.79 -25.91 -0.91
CA SER A 297 19.76 -25.17 -1.67
C SER A 297 19.98 -25.20 -3.19
N ASP A 298 19.31 -26.12 -3.89
CA ASP A 298 19.23 -26.15 -5.37
C ASP A 298 18.25 -25.09 -5.96
N MET A 299 17.80 -24.13 -5.14
CA MET A 299 16.77 -23.15 -5.50
C MET A 299 17.37 -21.79 -5.86
N ASP A 300 16.74 -21.12 -6.81
CA ASP A 300 16.99 -19.70 -7.11
C ASP A 300 16.00 -18.81 -6.33
N TYR A 301 16.48 -17.66 -5.89
CA TYR A 301 15.72 -16.65 -5.15
C TYR A 301 15.58 -15.35 -5.95
N ILE A 302 14.48 -14.63 -5.74
CA ILE A 302 14.35 -13.25 -6.18
C ILE A 302 15.16 -12.39 -5.21
N GLN A 303 16.10 -11.59 -5.73
CA GLN A 303 16.85 -10.62 -4.95
C GLN A 303 16.21 -9.23 -5.07
N THR A 304 16.01 -8.55 -3.96
CA THR A 304 15.49 -7.16 -3.91
C THR A 304 16.19 -6.32 -2.85
N ASP A 305 16.23 -5.01 -3.05
CA ASP A 305 16.66 -4.03 -2.03
C ASP A 305 15.51 -3.60 -1.09
N ALA A 306 14.27 -4.01 -1.38
CA ALA A 306 13.13 -3.85 -0.48
C ALA A 306 13.47 -4.49 0.88
N ILE A 307 13.26 -3.74 1.97
CA ILE A 307 13.70 -4.17 3.30
C ILE A 307 12.77 -5.26 3.83
N ILE A 308 13.30 -6.49 3.95
CA ILE A 308 12.64 -7.60 4.63
C ILE A 308 13.09 -7.65 6.09
N ASN A 309 12.15 -7.91 7.00
CA ASN A 309 12.34 -8.07 8.44
C ASN A 309 11.35 -9.11 9.01
N TYR A 310 11.46 -9.43 10.30
CA TYR A 310 10.53 -10.37 10.96
C TYR A 310 9.04 -10.00 10.84
N GLY A 311 8.74 -8.72 10.61
CA GLY A 311 7.38 -8.23 10.45
C GLY A 311 6.75 -8.48 9.08
N ASN A 312 7.54 -8.62 8.01
CA ASN A 312 7.04 -8.98 6.68
C ASN A 312 7.54 -10.33 6.14
N SER A 313 8.36 -11.06 6.90
CA SER A 313 8.67 -12.48 6.64
C SER A 313 7.39 -13.33 6.59
N GLY A 314 7.31 -14.25 5.62
CA GLY A 314 6.10 -15.02 5.29
C GLY A 314 5.04 -14.24 4.50
N GLY A 315 5.14 -12.91 4.44
CA GLY A 315 4.24 -12.05 3.67
C GLY A 315 4.59 -12.02 2.18
N PRO A 316 3.73 -11.44 1.33
CA PRO A 316 3.94 -11.39 -0.10
C PRO A 316 4.96 -10.32 -0.51
N LEU A 317 5.73 -10.65 -1.54
CA LEU A 317 6.39 -9.69 -2.43
C LEU A 317 5.50 -9.55 -3.67
N VAL A 318 5.03 -8.34 -3.97
CA VAL A 318 4.14 -8.08 -5.12
C VAL A 318 4.76 -7.14 -6.16
N ASN A 319 4.29 -7.25 -7.40
CA ASN A 319 4.57 -6.30 -8.48
C ASN A 319 3.59 -5.09 -8.43
N LEU A 320 3.73 -4.17 -9.39
CA LEU A 320 2.84 -2.99 -9.50
C LEU A 320 1.40 -3.32 -9.95
N ASP A 321 1.16 -4.49 -10.53
CA ASP A 321 -0.19 -4.96 -10.83
C ASP A 321 -0.88 -5.54 -9.59
N GLY A 322 -0.15 -5.73 -8.48
CA GLY A 322 -0.66 -6.30 -7.23
C GLY A 322 -0.72 -7.84 -7.23
N ASP A 323 -0.04 -8.49 -8.17
CA ASP A 323 0.14 -9.94 -8.19
C ASP A 323 1.38 -10.33 -7.37
N VAL A 324 1.30 -11.45 -6.65
CA VAL A 324 2.38 -11.98 -5.82
C VAL A 324 3.42 -12.64 -6.70
N ILE A 325 4.64 -12.12 -6.65
CA ILE A 325 5.79 -12.63 -7.39
C ILE A 325 6.72 -13.47 -6.49
N GLY A 326 6.54 -13.42 -5.17
CA GLY A 326 7.21 -14.30 -4.24
C GLY A 326 6.80 -14.16 -2.77
N ILE A 327 7.41 -14.97 -1.89
CA ILE A 327 7.25 -14.89 -0.43
C ILE A 327 8.50 -14.23 0.17
N ASN A 328 8.32 -13.17 0.95
CA ASN A 328 9.41 -12.51 1.69
C ASN A 328 10.04 -13.48 2.70
N THR A 329 11.33 -13.82 2.57
CA THR A 329 11.99 -14.78 3.48
C THR A 329 13.07 -14.15 4.34
N LEU A 330 14.16 -13.69 3.72
CA LEU A 330 15.41 -13.44 4.44
C LEU A 330 16.07 -12.13 4.02
N LYS A 331 16.69 -11.46 4.98
CA LYS A 331 17.60 -10.35 4.76
C LYS A 331 19.02 -10.80 5.11
N VAL A 332 19.93 -10.72 4.15
CA VAL A 332 21.34 -11.12 4.32
C VAL A 332 22.23 -9.91 4.62
N ALA A 333 21.96 -8.77 4.00
CA ALA A 333 22.71 -7.53 4.23
C ALA A 333 21.82 -6.28 4.10
N ALA A 334 22.38 -5.10 4.33
CA ALA A 334 21.69 -3.85 4.00
C ALA A 334 21.53 -3.74 2.47
N GLY A 335 20.29 -3.53 2.00
CA GLY A 335 19.98 -3.49 0.57
C GLY A 335 20.03 -4.85 -0.15
N ILE A 336 20.12 -5.97 0.57
CA ILE A 336 20.07 -7.33 0.00
C ILE A 336 19.11 -8.19 0.81
N SER A 337 17.89 -8.33 0.28
CA SER A 337 16.84 -9.20 0.75
C SER A 337 16.48 -10.23 -0.32
N PHE A 338 15.89 -11.35 0.09
CA PHE A 338 15.48 -12.46 -0.77
C PHE A 338 14.02 -12.84 -0.56
N ALA A 339 13.40 -13.27 -1.65
CA ALA A 339 12.07 -13.86 -1.67
C ALA A 339 12.05 -15.17 -2.46
N ILE A 340 11.19 -16.11 -2.05
CA ILE A 340 10.95 -17.37 -2.77
C ILE A 340 10.08 -17.09 -4.00
N PRO A 341 10.48 -17.48 -5.23
CA PRO A 341 9.69 -17.24 -6.45
C PRO A 341 8.27 -17.84 -6.45
N ALA A 342 7.30 -17.10 -6.97
CA ALA A 342 5.88 -17.51 -7.04
C ALA A 342 5.63 -18.80 -7.83
N ASP A 343 6.42 -19.10 -8.86
CA ASP A 343 6.26 -20.32 -9.67
C ASP A 343 6.48 -21.60 -8.83
N ILE A 344 7.30 -21.50 -7.78
CA ILE A 344 7.56 -22.59 -6.83
C ILE A 344 6.35 -22.77 -5.89
N ILE A 345 5.70 -21.66 -5.49
CA ILE A 345 4.46 -21.68 -4.70
C ILE A 345 3.35 -22.38 -5.48
N LEU A 346 3.17 -22.04 -6.76
CA LEU A 346 2.19 -22.68 -7.65
C LEU A 346 2.43 -24.19 -7.72
N SER A 347 3.66 -24.61 -8.01
CA SER A 347 4.04 -26.03 -8.07
C SER A 347 3.76 -26.77 -6.76
N PHE A 348 4.14 -26.18 -5.63
CA PHE A 348 3.87 -26.73 -4.29
C PHE A 348 2.36 -26.86 -4.00
N PHE A 349 1.58 -25.81 -4.26
CA PHE A 349 0.12 -25.78 -4.05
C PHE A 349 -0.59 -26.86 -4.87
N PHE A 350 -0.24 -27.02 -6.16
CA PHE A 350 -0.81 -28.06 -7.01
C PHE A 350 -0.44 -29.48 -6.55
N CYS A 351 0.80 -29.71 -6.09
CA CYS A 351 1.20 -31.01 -5.55
C CYS A 351 0.40 -31.34 -4.28
N SER A 352 0.30 -30.38 -3.37
CA SER A 352 -0.42 -30.49 -2.10
C SER A 352 -1.90 -30.83 -2.29
N LEU A 353 -2.61 -30.06 -3.12
CA LEU A 353 -4.03 -30.30 -3.42
C LEU A 353 -4.28 -31.63 -4.13
N SER A 354 -3.34 -32.10 -4.95
CA SER A 354 -3.49 -33.36 -5.70
C SER A 354 -3.31 -34.61 -4.82
N GLY A 355 -2.92 -34.46 -3.54
CA GLY A 355 -2.53 -35.58 -2.67
C GLY A 355 -1.24 -36.28 -3.10
N ASN A 356 -0.60 -35.79 -4.17
CA ASN A 356 0.71 -36.23 -4.63
C ASN A 356 1.75 -35.49 -3.78
N SER A 357 2.12 -36.09 -2.63
CA SER A 357 3.26 -35.61 -1.84
C SER A 357 4.43 -35.36 -2.80
N ALA A 358 4.97 -34.14 -2.80
CA ALA A 358 5.89 -33.62 -3.81
C ALA A 358 6.77 -34.74 -4.38
N LEU A 359 6.58 -35.06 -5.67
CA LEU A 359 7.18 -36.19 -6.40
C LEU A 359 8.54 -36.51 -5.79
N LYS A 360 8.64 -37.63 -5.05
CA LYS A 360 9.87 -38.02 -4.34
C LYS A 360 11.03 -37.88 -5.33
N LYS A 361 11.84 -36.85 -5.12
CA LYS A 361 12.67 -36.29 -6.20
C LYS A 361 13.79 -37.27 -6.47
N LYS A 362 13.55 -38.14 -7.45
CA LYS A 362 14.49 -39.18 -7.83
C LYS A 362 15.87 -38.56 -8.11
N PHE A 363 16.92 -39.10 -7.51
CA PHE A 363 18.29 -38.60 -7.69
C PHE A 363 19.29 -39.73 -7.93
N LEU A 364 20.36 -39.40 -8.64
CA LEU A 364 21.47 -40.33 -8.93
C LEU A 364 22.60 -40.22 -7.89
N GLY A 365 22.67 -39.11 -7.16
CA GLY A 365 23.74 -38.84 -6.19
C GLY A 365 25.04 -38.44 -6.87
N VAL A 366 24.96 -37.44 -7.75
CA VAL A 366 26.09 -36.86 -8.48
C VAL A 366 25.96 -35.34 -8.51
N ARG A 367 27.08 -34.65 -8.66
CA ARG A 367 27.11 -33.22 -9.01
C ARG A 367 27.56 -33.05 -10.45
N MET A 368 26.88 -32.13 -11.15
CA MET A 368 26.88 -32.05 -12.60
C MET A 368 27.11 -30.63 -13.11
N LEU A 369 27.76 -30.51 -14.27
CA LEU A 369 27.91 -29.27 -15.02
C LEU A 369 27.47 -29.49 -16.47
N GLN A 370 26.65 -28.60 -17.00
CA GLN A 370 26.28 -28.62 -18.42
C GLN A 370 27.48 -28.17 -19.26
N LEU A 371 27.85 -28.95 -20.28
CA LEU A 371 28.97 -28.60 -21.15
C LEU A 371 28.58 -27.52 -22.16
N SER A 372 29.12 -26.31 -21.96
CA SER A 372 29.15 -25.25 -22.96
C SER A 372 30.42 -25.34 -23.83
N THR A 373 30.42 -24.73 -25.01
CA THR A 373 31.60 -24.70 -25.90
C THR A 373 32.83 -24.05 -25.25
N LEU A 374 32.62 -23.11 -24.31
CA LEU A 374 33.71 -22.52 -23.52
C LEU A 374 34.21 -23.50 -22.45
N LEU A 375 33.31 -24.11 -21.68
CA LEU A 375 33.68 -25.05 -20.62
C LEU A 375 34.40 -26.29 -21.18
N ILE A 376 34.01 -26.78 -22.37
CA ILE A 376 34.72 -27.88 -23.06
C ILE A 376 36.18 -27.51 -23.38
N ARG A 377 36.45 -26.25 -23.79
CA ARG A 377 37.82 -25.79 -24.06
C ARG A 377 38.62 -25.73 -22.77
N ASP A 378 38.09 -25.07 -21.75
CA ASP A 378 38.73 -24.93 -20.44
C ASP A 378 39.05 -26.29 -19.80
N LEU A 379 38.15 -27.28 -19.92
CA LEU A 379 38.37 -28.63 -19.41
C LEU A 379 39.39 -29.41 -20.24
N LYS A 380 39.37 -29.31 -21.59
CA LYS A 380 40.39 -29.91 -22.46
C LYS A 380 41.80 -29.37 -22.22
N GLU A 381 41.94 -28.10 -21.86
CA GLU A 381 43.24 -27.50 -21.51
C GLU A 381 43.76 -27.96 -20.13
N ARG A 382 42.86 -28.23 -19.17
CA ARG A 382 43.21 -28.58 -17.79
C ARG A 382 43.31 -30.09 -17.53
N GLN A 383 42.62 -30.91 -18.30
CA GLN A 383 42.55 -32.36 -18.12
C GLN A 383 42.99 -33.08 -19.40
N ILE A 384 44.18 -33.68 -19.35
CA ILE A 384 44.81 -34.38 -20.48
C ILE A 384 43.93 -35.52 -21.03
N GLU A 385 43.14 -36.15 -20.16
CA GLU A 385 42.23 -37.26 -20.50
C GLU A 385 40.76 -36.83 -20.66
N PHE A 386 40.48 -35.52 -20.82
CA PHE A 386 39.10 -35.05 -21.00
C PHE A 386 38.46 -35.71 -22.24
N PRO A 387 37.22 -36.21 -22.15
CA PRO A 387 36.62 -36.92 -23.25
C PRO A 387 36.39 -36.06 -24.51
N ASP A 388 36.52 -36.64 -25.70
CA ASP A 388 36.22 -35.92 -26.93
C ASP A 388 34.71 -35.87 -27.20
N VAL A 389 34.07 -34.82 -26.67
CA VAL A 389 32.64 -34.56 -26.76
C VAL A 389 32.37 -33.13 -27.24
N SER A 390 31.24 -32.93 -27.91
CA SER A 390 30.73 -31.63 -28.37
C SER A 390 29.60 -31.06 -27.49
N SER A 391 28.94 -31.92 -26.72
CA SER A 391 27.82 -31.62 -25.82
C SER A 391 27.67 -32.74 -24.79
N GLY A 392 26.85 -32.52 -23.76
CA GLY A 392 26.58 -33.49 -22.69
C GLY A 392 26.61 -32.86 -21.30
N VAL A 393 26.46 -33.69 -20.28
CA VAL A 393 26.52 -33.27 -18.87
C VAL A 393 27.71 -33.93 -18.20
N TYR A 394 28.65 -33.11 -17.73
CA TYR A 394 29.88 -33.54 -17.08
C TYR A 394 29.65 -33.79 -15.59
N VAL A 395 30.00 -34.99 -15.13
CA VAL A 395 29.93 -35.40 -13.72
C VAL A 395 31.25 -35.01 -13.06
N TYR A 396 31.23 -33.99 -12.21
CA TYR A 396 32.45 -33.54 -11.53
C TYR A 396 32.65 -34.17 -10.15
N GLU A 397 31.62 -34.80 -9.60
CA GLU A 397 31.67 -35.51 -8.32
C GLU A 397 30.55 -36.57 -8.26
N VAL A 398 30.91 -37.81 -7.92
CA VAL A 398 29.99 -38.91 -7.62
C VAL A 398 29.94 -39.12 -6.11
N ILE A 399 28.75 -38.96 -5.52
CA ILE A 399 28.59 -39.03 -4.07
C ILE A 399 28.74 -40.49 -3.60
N PRO A 400 29.71 -40.81 -2.71
CA PRO A 400 29.96 -42.18 -2.28
C PRO A 400 28.73 -42.87 -1.69
N GLY A 401 28.52 -44.13 -2.06
CA GLY A 401 27.44 -44.96 -1.54
C GLY A 401 26.06 -44.69 -2.13
N ARG A 402 25.90 -43.72 -3.04
CA ARG A 402 24.64 -43.39 -3.75
C ARG A 402 24.45 -44.20 -5.05
N ALA A 403 23.27 -44.08 -5.65
CA ALA A 403 22.86 -44.83 -6.85
C ALA A 403 23.91 -44.87 -7.98
N ALA A 404 24.44 -43.71 -8.40
CA ALA A 404 25.47 -43.62 -9.43
C ALA A 404 26.79 -44.28 -9.02
N SER A 405 27.22 -44.08 -7.77
CA SER A 405 28.40 -44.73 -7.20
C SER A 405 28.27 -46.26 -7.22
N ARG A 406 27.11 -46.80 -6.78
CA ARG A 406 26.82 -48.23 -6.81
C ARG A 406 26.70 -48.80 -8.23
N ALA A 407 26.30 -47.99 -9.20
CA ALA A 407 26.24 -48.37 -10.60
C ALA A 407 27.60 -48.26 -11.34
N GLY A 408 28.65 -47.78 -10.68
CA GLY A 408 29.99 -47.68 -11.26
C GLY A 408 30.24 -46.43 -12.12
N MET A 409 29.45 -45.36 -11.93
CA MET A 409 29.77 -44.02 -12.43
C MET A 409 30.99 -43.47 -11.68
N LEU A 410 31.84 -42.73 -12.39
CA LEU A 410 33.07 -42.14 -11.85
C LEU A 410 33.07 -40.63 -12.07
N ASP A 411 33.89 -39.94 -11.27
CA ASP A 411 34.22 -38.54 -11.52
C ASP A 411 34.84 -38.40 -12.92
N HIS A 412 34.53 -37.27 -13.58
CA HIS A 412 34.94 -36.92 -14.94
C HIS A 412 34.27 -37.72 -16.07
N ASP A 413 33.27 -38.56 -15.77
CA ASP A 413 32.36 -39.10 -16.79
C ASP A 413 31.54 -37.97 -17.46
N VAL A 414 31.29 -38.07 -18.76
CA VAL A 414 30.31 -37.20 -19.46
C VAL A 414 29.09 -38.03 -19.85
N ILE A 415 27.92 -37.69 -19.33
CA ILE A 415 26.63 -38.25 -19.76
C ILE A 415 26.30 -37.71 -21.15
N ILE A 416 26.15 -38.62 -22.11
CA ILE A 416 25.83 -38.31 -23.52
C ILE A 416 24.46 -38.84 -23.97
N SER A 417 23.93 -39.86 -23.29
CA SER A 417 22.59 -40.39 -23.54
C SER A 417 22.00 -41.07 -22.31
N ILE A 418 20.68 -41.02 -22.14
CA ILE A 418 19.94 -41.82 -21.15
C ILE A 418 18.76 -42.48 -21.87
N ASN A 419 18.59 -43.79 -21.70
CA ASN A 419 17.54 -44.59 -22.33
C ASN A 419 17.46 -44.43 -23.87
N GLY A 420 18.60 -44.14 -24.50
CA GLY A 420 18.71 -43.89 -25.95
C GLY A 420 18.40 -42.46 -26.38
N GLN A 421 17.93 -41.58 -25.48
CA GLN A 421 17.76 -40.15 -25.76
C GLN A 421 19.08 -39.41 -25.55
N SER A 422 19.46 -38.55 -26.49
CA SER A 422 20.67 -37.72 -26.38
C SER A 422 20.50 -36.67 -25.28
N ILE A 423 21.52 -36.51 -24.46
CA ILE A 423 21.58 -35.54 -23.37
C ILE A 423 22.49 -34.39 -23.75
N GLN A 424 22.01 -33.15 -23.60
CA GLN A 424 22.75 -31.91 -23.83
C GLN A 424 22.69 -30.97 -22.62
N THR A 425 21.63 -31.04 -21.81
CA THR A 425 21.36 -30.15 -20.67
C THR A 425 21.17 -30.91 -19.36
N ILE A 426 21.29 -30.21 -18.23
CA ILE A 426 20.98 -30.78 -16.90
C ILE A 426 19.48 -31.09 -16.79
N GLN A 427 18.63 -30.31 -17.47
CA GLN A 427 17.19 -30.52 -17.56
C GLN A 427 16.87 -31.87 -18.22
N ASP A 428 17.53 -32.22 -19.32
CA ASP A 428 17.34 -33.53 -20.00
C ASP A 428 17.65 -34.70 -19.04
N VAL A 429 18.70 -34.56 -18.21
CA VAL A 429 19.05 -35.56 -17.19
C VAL A 429 17.96 -35.66 -16.12
N SER A 430 17.46 -34.52 -15.65
CA SER A 430 16.36 -34.45 -14.67
C SER A 430 15.10 -35.11 -15.22
N GLU A 431 14.67 -34.78 -16.45
CA GLU A 431 13.50 -35.38 -17.10
C GLU A 431 13.66 -36.89 -17.26
N ALA A 432 14.82 -37.35 -17.72
CA ALA A 432 15.11 -38.78 -17.84
C ALA A 432 14.99 -39.51 -16.49
N ILE A 433 15.51 -38.94 -15.41
CA ILE A 433 15.42 -39.50 -14.05
C ILE A 433 13.96 -39.61 -13.56
N HIS A 434 13.10 -38.64 -13.87
CA HIS A 434 11.68 -38.69 -13.50
C HIS A 434 10.91 -39.70 -14.36
N SER A 435 11.20 -39.79 -15.65
CA SER A 435 10.47 -40.60 -16.64
C SER A 435 10.45 -42.11 -16.38
N SER A 436 11.47 -42.62 -15.68
CA SER A 436 11.79 -44.05 -15.69
C SER A 436 12.14 -44.57 -14.28
N ALA A 437 11.92 -45.87 -14.03
CA ALA A 437 12.33 -46.53 -12.79
C ALA A 437 13.79 -47.02 -12.83
N THR A 438 14.35 -47.20 -14.03
CA THR A 438 15.72 -47.63 -14.27
C THR A 438 16.24 -46.89 -15.49
N LEU A 439 17.48 -46.42 -15.41
CA LEU A 439 18.14 -45.64 -16.45
C LEU A 439 19.29 -46.43 -17.06
N SER A 440 19.29 -46.58 -18.37
CA SER A 440 20.45 -46.98 -19.17
C SER A 440 21.22 -45.71 -19.54
N VAL A 441 22.20 -45.34 -18.71
CA VAL A 441 22.99 -44.12 -18.87
C VAL A 441 24.25 -44.43 -19.66
N LEU A 442 24.38 -43.84 -20.85
CA LEU A 442 25.60 -43.90 -21.65
C LEU A 442 26.52 -42.74 -21.25
N VAL A 443 27.67 -43.07 -20.70
CA VAL A 443 28.74 -42.12 -20.37
C VAL A 443 29.95 -42.30 -21.28
N ARG A 444 30.53 -41.18 -21.73
CA ARG A 444 31.86 -41.16 -22.33
C ARG A 444 32.88 -41.02 -21.20
N ARG A 445 33.70 -42.05 -21.01
CA ARG A 445 34.78 -42.13 -20.02
C ARG A 445 36.13 -42.14 -20.74
N LYS A 446 36.88 -41.04 -20.65
CA LYS A 446 38.10 -40.80 -21.44
C LYS A 446 37.85 -41.02 -22.94
N HIS A 447 38.34 -42.13 -23.51
CA HIS A 447 38.21 -42.47 -24.94
C HIS A 447 37.19 -43.59 -25.22
N HIS A 448 36.44 -44.07 -24.23
CA HIS A 448 35.52 -45.20 -24.37
C HIS A 448 34.11 -44.85 -23.90
N ASP A 449 33.12 -45.47 -24.51
CA ASP A 449 31.72 -45.38 -24.08
C ASP A 449 31.38 -46.52 -23.12
N VAL A 450 30.73 -46.21 -22.01
CA VAL A 450 30.32 -47.16 -20.98
C VAL A 450 28.82 -46.99 -20.74
N THR A 451 28.06 -48.08 -20.79
CA THR A 451 26.64 -48.07 -20.43
C THR A 451 26.49 -48.53 -18.98
N LEU A 452 25.88 -47.69 -18.15
CA LEU A 452 25.61 -47.94 -16.74
C LEU A 452 24.12 -48.12 -16.54
N THR A 453 23.71 -49.12 -15.75
CA THR A 453 22.30 -49.31 -15.37
C THR A 453 22.11 -48.74 -13.96
N ILE A 454 21.39 -47.62 -13.85
CA ILE A 454 21.21 -46.89 -12.59
C ILE A 454 19.73 -46.90 -12.19
N VAL A 455 19.44 -47.32 -10.97
CA VAL A 455 18.13 -47.16 -10.33
C VAL A 455 18.20 -45.92 -9.44
N PRO A 456 17.47 -44.82 -9.76
CA PRO A 456 17.49 -43.62 -8.93
C PRO A 456 17.01 -43.88 -7.50
N GLU A 457 17.59 -43.17 -6.53
CA GLU A 457 17.11 -43.12 -5.15
C GLU A 457 15.97 -42.10 -5.00
N GLU A 458 15.11 -42.31 -4.00
CA GLU A 458 14.02 -41.41 -3.59
C GLU A 458 14.42 -40.51 -2.41
#